data_AF-A0A5D2I7R6-F1
#
_entry.id   AF-A0A5D2I7R6-F1
#
_cell.length_a   1.000
_cell.length_b   1.000
_cell.length_c   1.000
_cell.angle_alpha   90.00
_cell.angle_beta   90.00
_cell.angle_gamma   90.00
#
_symmetry.space_group_name_H-M   'P 1'
#
loop_
_entity.id
_entity.type
_entity.pdbx_description
1 polymer ?
#
loop_
_entity_poly.entity_id
_entity_poly.type
_entity_poly.pdbx_seq_one_letter_code
_entity_poly.pdbx_strand_id
1 'polypeptide(L)'
;MGCAPMGHILYDEIMRYNPKNPYWFNRDCFVLSAGHGCMLQYALLHLAGYDSVQEDDLKNLEHQVILRILKHLELKLQLVCLLGQCIANVVGLALAEKHLVARFNKSNNEIVDHYMYAILGDGCQMEGIANEACSFARHCGLGMLIAFYDDNQISLDRDTKITFIENVDECFKGLGWHVIWSRMGILVTTTVGYGSPNKANSYNVHGSALGAMEVDATRKNLTWPHEPFHVPEDVKRHWSRHVQQGAALEKYKDEATELKLIITGELPARWDKHFHPANATRNLPQQNPNAFVKVLPGFLGGSADLASSNMTLLKMYGNFQKDTPEERNIRFGVREHEIGVICNSITYHSPDLIPYYATFFVFTDYMIAAIRMSALSQARVIYIMTHDSIESVLPSSVSSRLNIEAESTFGWNKIVGLKGKAIGIDWFGTSAPTGRLYKEFNLTPEVVVAAAKELC
;
A
#
# COMPACT_ATOMS: atom_id res chain seq x y z
N MET A 1 0.24 -21.68 -8.82
CA MET A 1 0.53 -22.72 -9.85
C MET A 1 0.53 -22.11 -11.24
N GLY A 2 -0.59 -21.54 -11.73
CA GLY A 2 -0.65 -20.91 -13.06
C GLY A 2 0.42 -19.85 -13.33
N CYS A 3 0.74 -19.00 -12.33
CA CYS A 3 1.76 -17.95 -12.47
C CYS A 3 3.22 -18.40 -12.28
N ALA A 4 3.52 -19.69 -12.06
CA ALA A 4 4.90 -20.12 -11.85
C ALA A 4 5.84 -19.79 -13.03
N PRO A 5 5.44 -19.98 -14.31
CA PRO A 5 6.28 -19.59 -15.45
C PRO A 5 6.59 -18.10 -15.51
N MET A 6 5.59 -17.22 -15.35
CA MET A 6 5.82 -15.77 -15.39
C MET A 6 6.66 -15.30 -14.20
N GLY A 7 6.43 -15.85 -13.00
CA GLY A 7 7.22 -15.52 -11.82
C GLY A 7 8.68 -15.96 -11.95
N HIS A 8 8.91 -17.14 -12.54
CA HIS A 8 10.25 -17.64 -12.84
C HIS A 8 10.99 -16.69 -13.81
N ILE A 9 10.42 -16.40 -14.98
CA ILE A 9 11.05 -15.53 -15.97
C ILE A 9 11.36 -14.16 -15.36
N LEU A 10 10.41 -13.59 -14.63
CA LEU A 10 10.56 -12.27 -14.03
C LEU A 10 11.74 -12.21 -13.04
N TYR A 11 11.83 -13.16 -12.11
CA TYR A 11 12.91 -13.18 -11.11
C TYR A 11 14.24 -13.74 -11.65
N ASP A 12 14.20 -14.63 -12.63
CA ASP A 12 15.40 -15.34 -13.07
C ASP A 12 16.11 -14.64 -14.24
N GLU A 13 15.38 -13.86 -15.04
CA GLU A 13 15.88 -13.28 -16.29
C GLU A 13 15.74 -11.77 -16.40
N ILE A 14 14.71 -11.17 -15.76
CA ILE A 14 14.33 -9.77 -16.02
C ILE A 14 14.75 -8.83 -14.89
N MET A 15 14.36 -9.12 -13.66
CA MET A 15 14.56 -8.20 -12.54
C MET A 15 16.02 -8.06 -12.14
N ARG A 16 16.44 -6.82 -11.84
CA ARG A 16 17.73 -6.51 -11.22
C ARG A 16 17.54 -6.38 -9.70
N TYR A 17 18.13 -7.30 -8.96
CA TYR A 17 18.09 -7.29 -7.49
C TYR A 17 19.37 -7.90 -6.92
N ASN A 18 19.58 -7.71 -5.62
CA ASN A 18 20.66 -8.37 -4.88
C ASN A 18 20.04 -9.16 -3.71
N PRO A 19 20.03 -10.50 -3.75
CA PRO A 19 19.44 -11.31 -2.68
C PRO A 19 20.15 -11.18 -1.34
N LYS A 20 21.40 -10.70 -1.34
CA LYS A 20 22.19 -10.42 -0.12
C LYS A 20 22.10 -8.96 0.34
N ASN A 21 21.48 -8.08 -0.45
CA ASN A 21 21.12 -6.74 -0.04
C ASN A 21 19.68 -6.39 -0.51
N PRO A 22 18.65 -6.89 0.21
CA PRO A 22 17.24 -6.56 -0.09
C PRO A 22 16.89 -5.08 0.09
N TYR A 23 17.82 -4.28 0.61
CA TYR A 23 17.67 -2.84 0.83
C TYR A 23 18.42 -2.00 -0.21
N TRP A 24 19.01 -2.63 -1.23
CA TRP A 24 19.63 -1.91 -2.32
C TRP A 24 18.62 -0.92 -2.93
N PHE A 25 18.96 0.36 -2.85
CA PHE A 25 18.07 1.48 -3.20
C PHE A 25 17.61 1.43 -4.66
N ASN A 26 18.48 1.02 -5.58
CA ASN A 26 18.19 0.99 -7.01
C ASN A 26 17.86 -0.42 -7.55
N ARG A 27 17.39 -1.31 -6.68
CA ARG A 27 16.84 -2.61 -7.11
C ARG A 27 15.49 -2.40 -7.79
N ASP A 28 15.18 -3.25 -8.77
CA ASP A 28 13.83 -3.31 -9.30
C ASP A 28 12.87 -3.79 -8.20
N CYS A 29 11.68 -3.18 -8.14
CA CYS A 29 10.67 -3.50 -7.14
C CYS A 29 9.67 -4.50 -7.70
N PHE A 30 9.24 -5.46 -6.88
CA PHE A 30 8.17 -6.39 -7.24
C PHE A 30 7.06 -6.38 -6.19
N VAL A 31 5.81 -6.34 -6.65
CA VAL A 31 4.62 -6.42 -5.80
C VAL A 31 3.68 -7.50 -6.32
N LEU A 32 3.41 -8.50 -5.48
CA LEU A 32 2.41 -9.53 -5.79
C LEU A 32 1.01 -9.06 -5.36
N SER A 33 0.29 -8.39 -6.26
CA SER A 33 -1.03 -7.84 -5.98
C SER A 33 -2.11 -8.89 -5.70
N ALA A 34 -2.02 -10.04 -6.35
CA ALA A 34 -2.74 -11.24 -5.95
C ALA A 34 -2.10 -11.87 -4.70
N GLY A 35 -2.14 -11.16 -3.55
CA GLY A 35 -1.38 -11.50 -2.34
C GLY A 35 -1.66 -12.88 -1.74
N HIS A 36 -2.83 -13.47 -2.02
CA HIS A 36 -3.15 -14.85 -1.66
C HIS A 36 -2.21 -15.88 -2.33
N GLY A 37 -1.58 -15.51 -3.45
CA GLY A 37 -0.54 -16.29 -4.12
C GLY A 37 0.85 -16.21 -3.47
N CYS A 38 0.96 -15.74 -2.22
CA CYS A 38 2.23 -15.45 -1.52
C CYS A 38 3.29 -16.56 -1.61
N MET A 39 2.86 -17.83 -1.65
CA MET A 39 3.77 -18.98 -1.83
C MET A 39 4.61 -18.93 -3.11
N LEU A 40 4.10 -18.31 -4.18
CA LEU A 40 4.89 -18.05 -5.38
C LEU A 40 6.10 -17.18 -5.04
N GLN A 41 5.88 -16.03 -4.40
CA GLN A 41 6.95 -15.11 -4.06
C GLN A 41 7.90 -15.69 -3.01
N TYR A 42 7.40 -16.41 -2.01
CA TYR A 42 8.27 -17.08 -1.02
C TYR A 42 9.17 -18.14 -1.68
N ALA A 43 8.62 -18.94 -2.60
CA ALA A 43 9.43 -19.90 -3.35
C ALA A 43 10.49 -19.21 -4.22
N LEU A 44 10.14 -18.12 -4.91
CA LEU A 44 11.08 -17.34 -5.73
C LEU A 44 12.20 -16.71 -4.89
N LEU A 45 11.86 -16.11 -3.74
CA LEU A 45 12.86 -15.54 -2.83
C LEU A 45 13.81 -16.60 -2.27
N HIS A 46 13.27 -17.76 -1.88
CA HIS A 46 14.08 -18.88 -1.41
C HIS A 46 15.06 -19.34 -2.49
N LEU A 47 14.58 -19.56 -3.72
CA LEU A 47 15.42 -19.97 -4.85
C LEU A 47 16.47 -18.91 -5.19
N ALA A 48 16.10 -17.64 -5.20
CA ALA A 48 17.00 -16.51 -5.45
C ALA A 48 18.08 -16.33 -4.37
N GLY A 49 17.95 -16.98 -3.20
CA GLY A 49 18.96 -16.99 -2.15
C GLY A 49 18.80 -15.87 -1.12
N TYR A 50 17.57 -15.36 -0.95
CA TYR A 50 17.25 -14.41 0.11
C TYR A 50 17.33 -15.06 1.49
N ASP A 51 18.00 -14.39 2.42
CA ASP A 51 18.16 -14.91 3.78
C ASP A 51 16.84 -14.93 4.58
N SER A 52 15.87 -14.10 4.17
CA SER A 52 14.56 -13.95 4.79
C SER A 52 13.64 -15.17 4.63
N VAL A 53 13.90 -16.06 3.66
CA VAL A 53 13.07 -17.23 3.37
C VAL A 53 13.94 -18.47 3.17
N GLN A 54 14.07 -19.27 4.23
CA GLN A 54 14.77 -20.56 4.20
C GLN A 54 13.81 -21.73 3.97
N GLU A 55 14.36 -22.91 3.66
CA GLU A 55 13.57 -24.12 3.43
C GLU A 55 12.69 -24.48 4.65
N ASP A 56 13.23 -24.35 5.86
CA ASP A 56 12.50 -24.61 7.10
C ASP A 56 11.34 -23.63 7.32
N ASP A 57 11.44 -22.43 6.77
CA ASP A 57 10.37 -21.44 6.84
C ASP A 57 9.21 -21.82 5.92
N LEU A 58 9.53 -22.34 4.73
CA LEU A 58 8.53 -22.85 3.78
C LEU A 58 7.82 -24.09 4.33
N LYS A 59 8.52 -24.93 5.11
CA LYS A 59 7.95 -26.11 5.78
C LYS A 59 7.02 -25.73 6.94
N ASN A 60 7.28 -24.59 7.59
CA ASN A 60 6.61 -24.18 8.83
C ASN A 60 5.97 -22.78 8.67
N LEU A 61 5.00 -22.64 7.77
CA LEU A 61 4.27 -21.39 7.53
C LEU A 61 3.25 -21.07 8.64
N GLU A 62 3.71 -21.08 9.88
CA GLU A 62 2.93 -20.64 11.02
C GLU A 62 2.93 -19.12 11.11
N HIS A 63 1.97 -18.57 11.87
CA HIS A 63 1.77 -17.12 12.00
C HIS A 63 3.06 -16.36 12.36
N GLN A 64 3.90 -16.89 13.24
CA GLN A 64 5.16 -16.23 13.63
C GLN A 64 6.20 -16.19 12.51
N VAL A 65 6.30 -17.27 11.72
CA VAL A 65 7.19 -17.32 10.55
C VAL A 65 6.72 -16.34 9.49
N ILE A 66 5.41 -16.29 9.22
CA ILE A 66 4.81 -15.32 8.31
C ILE A 66 5.11 -13.88 8.77
N LEU A 67 4.89 -13.56 10.04
CA LEU A 67 5.23 -12.22 10.57
C LEU A 67 6.71 -11.88 10.46
N ARG A 68 7.62 -12.85 10.65
CA ARG A 68 9.06 -12.63 10.50
C ARG A 68 9.43 -12.34 9.04
N ILE A 69 8.93 -13.17 8.12
CA ILE A 69 9.11 -13.00 6.67
C ILE A 69 8.63 -11.59 6.25
N LEU A 70 7.44 -11.21 6.70
CA LEU A 70 6.80 -9.94 6.36
C LEU A 70 7.50 -8.68 6.94
N LYS A 71 8.42 -8.81 7.90
CA LYS A 71 9.20 -7.66 8.40
C LYS A 71 10.23 -7.13 7.40
N HIS A 72 10.64 -7.95 6.43
CA HIS A 72 11.62 -7.56 5.41
C HIS A 72 10.99 -6.65 4.34
N LEU A 73 11.74 -5.64 3.87
CA LEU A 73 11.21 -4.56 3.02
C LEU A 73 10.52 -5.07 1.75
N GLU A 74 11.08 -6.10 1.12
CA GLU A 74 10.53 -6.75 -0.08
C GLU A 74 9.17 -7.41 0.12
N LEU A 75 8.80 -7.67 1.39
CA LEU A 75 7.58 -8.35 1.79
C LEU A 75 6.68 -7.47 2.67
N LYS A 76 7.15 -6.28 3.08
CA LYS A 76 6.29 -5.22 3.62
C LYS A 76 5.22 -4.79 2.60
N LEU A 77 5.54 -4.82 1.31
CA LEU A 77 4.58 -4.57 0.23
C LEU A 77 3.54 -5.70 0.09
N GLN A 78 3.87 -6.94 0.49
CA GLN A 78 2.90 -8.05 0.54
C GLN A 78 1.96 -7.98 1.76
N LEU A 79 2.44 -7.48 2.90
CA LEU A 79 1.63 -7.21 4.11
C LEU A 79 0.39 -6.36 3.79
N VAL A 80 0.45 -5.60 2.69
CA VAL A 80 -0.54 -4.61 2.26
C VAL A 80 -1.44 -5.10 1.12
N CYS A 81 -1.37 -6.38 0.73
CA CYS A 81 -2.19 -6.91 -0.36
C CYS A 81 -3.61 -7.30 0.04
N LEU A 82 -4.37 -6.28 0.41
CA LEU A 82 -5.78 -6.21 0.05
C LEU A 82 -5.88 -6.09 -1.48
N LEU A 83 -6.83 -6.79 -2.09
CA LEU A 83 -7.04 -6.73 -3.54
C LEU A 83 -7.19 -5.27 -4.00
N GLY A 84 -6.64 -4.95 -5.17
CA GLY A 84 -6.63 -3.59 -5.73
C GLY A 84 -5.58 -2.64 -5.12
N GLN A 85 -5.26 -2.72 -3.82
CA GLN A 85 -4.26 -1.83 -3.22
C GLN A 85 -2.85 -2.06 -3.77
N CYS A 86 -2.52 -3.29 -4.15
CA CYS A 86 -1.16 -3.59 -4.54
C CYS A 86 -0.75 -3.04 -5.92
N ILE A 87 -1.66 -2.82 -6.87
CA ILE A 87 -1.33 -2.03 -8.09
C ILE A 87 -1.16 -0.55 -7.76
N ALA A 88 -1.99 0.01 -6.86
CA ALA A 88 -1.83 1.39 -6.37
C ALA A 88 -0.49 1.58 -5.63
N ASN A 89 -0.01 0.55 -4.93
CA ASN A 89 1.32 0.57 -4.32
C ASN A 89 2.42 0.73 -5.38
N VAL A 90 2.36 -0.06 -6.45
CA VAL A 90 3.33 -0.01 -7.56
C VAL A 90 3.31 1.36 -8.25
N VAL A 91 2.13 1.98 -8.39
CA VAL A 91 2.01 3.36 -8.88
C VAL A 91 2.74 4.35 -7.96
N GLY A 92 2.60 4.23 -6.64
CA GLY A 92 3.30 5.09 -5.69
C GLY A 92 4.82 4.92 -5.70
N LEU A 93 5.31 3.67 -5.84
CA LEU A 93 6.73 3.39 -6.02
C LEU A 93 7.27 4.01 -7.31
N ALA A 94 6.56 3.84 -8.43
CA ALA A 94 6.95 4.40 -9.72
C ALA A 94 6.90 5.94 -9.75
N LEU A 95 5.96 6.56 -9.00
CA LEU A 95 5.93 8.01 -8.81
C LEU A 95 7.17 8.50 -8.06
N ALA A 96 7.55 7.80 -6.97
CA ALA A 96 8.75 8.13 -6.20
C ALA A 96 10.02 8.00 -7.03
N GLU A 97 10.16 6.92 -7.81
CA GLU A 97 11.30 6.75 -8.71
C GLU A 97 11.36 7.87 -9.74
N LYS A 98 10.26 8.15 -10.43
CA LYS A 98 10.21 9.19 -11.46
C LYS A 98 10.60 10.56 -10.90
N HIS A 99 10.16 10.86 -9.68
CA HIS A 99 10.52 12.08 -8.96
C HIS A 99 12.02 12.15 -8.67
N LEU A 100 12.61 11.05 -8.18
CA LEU A 100 14.02 10.98 -7.82
C LEU A 100 14.93 10.99 -9.06
N VAL A 101 14.54 10.32 -10.15
CA VAL A 101 15.20 10.40 -11.47
C VAL A 101 15.34 11.85 -11.89
N ALA A 102 14.22 12.59 -11.87
CA ALA A 102 14.19 13.98 -12.32
C ALA A 102 15.05 14.92 -11.46
N ARG A 103 15.13 14.64 -10.16
CA ARG A 103 15.88 15.48 -9.21
C ARG A 103 17.38 15.19 -9.18
N PHE A 104 17.78 13.93 -9.38
CA PHE A 104 19.14 13.50 -9.06
C PHE A 104 19.94 12.97 -10.25
N ASN A 105 19.29 12.47 -11.31
CA ASN A 105 20.02 12.06 -12.49
C ASN A 105 20.58 13.26 -13.25
N LYS A 106 21.78 13.06 -13.82
CA LYS A 106 22.45 14.02 -14.70
C LYS A 106 22.76 13.34 -16.03
N SER A 107 23.00 14.12 -17.08
CA SER A 107 23.23 13.61 -18.44
C SER A 107 24.37 12.59 -18.58
N ASN A 108 25.30 12.54 -17.63
CA ASN A 108 26.42 11.60 -17.59
C ASN A 108 26.42 10.70 -16.35
N ASN A 109 25.37 10.74 -15.53
CA ASN A 109 25.28 9.95 -14.30
C ASN A 109 23.81 9.65 -13.95
N GLU A 110 23.34 8.49 -14.35
CA GLU A 110 22.04 7.94 -13.95
C GLU A 110 22.21 7.19 -12.62
N ILE A 111 21.71 7.79 -11.54
CA ILE A 111 21.85 7.26 -10.18
C ILE A 111 20.62 6.42 -9.83
N VAL A 112 19.44 6.91 -10.22
CA VAL A 112 18.15 6.25 -10.06
C VAL A 112 17.73 5.74 -11.43
N ASP A 113 17.53 4.43 -11.56
CA ASP A 113 17.04 3.78 -12.77
C ASP A 113 16.56 2.38 -12.39
N HIS A 114 15.28 2.23 -12.05
CA HIS A 114 14.71 0.94 -11.72
C HIS A 114 13.23 0.80 -12.09
N TYR A 115 12.84 -0.44 -12.35
CA TYR A 115 11.49 -0.82 -12.77
C TYR A 115 10.63 -1.25 -11.59
N MET A 116 9.32 -1.15 -11.78
CA MET A 116 8.33 -1.63 -10.82
C MET A 116 7.45 -2.67 -11.51
N TYR A 117 7.48 -3.89 -10.98
CA TYR A 117 6.74 -5.01 -11.50
C TYR A 117 5.58 -5.38 -10.58
N ALA A 118 4.43 -5.68 -11.17
CA ALA A 118 3.26 -6.18 -10.45
C ALA A 118 2.77 -7.50 -11.05
N ILE A 119 2.31 -8.45 -10.23
CA ILE A 119 1.41 -9.53 -10.70
C ILE A 119 0.03 -9.32 -10.07
N LEU A 120 -1.00 -9.20 -10.90
CA LEU A 120 -2.39 -9.00 -10.50
C LEU A 120 -3.27 -10.10 -11.09
N GLY A 121 -4.42 -10.36 -10.46
CA GLY A 121 -5.44 -11.26 -10.96
C GLY A 121 -6.79 -10.56 -11.11
N ASP A 122 -7.84 -11.31 -11.47
CA ASP A 122 -9.18 -10.79 -11.76
C ASP A 122 -9.73 -9.92 -10.61
N GLY A 123 -9.57 -10.38 -9.37
CA GLY A 123 -10.05 -9.64 -8.20
C GLY A 123 -9.40 -8.26 -8.04
N CYS A 124 -8.17 -8.05 -8.51
CA CYS A 124 -7.56 -6.72 -8.51
C CYS A 124 -8.16 -5.82 -9.59
N GLN A 125 -8.54 -6.38 -10.74
CA GLN A 125 -9.15 -5.63 -11.84
C GLN A 125 -10.57 -5.17 -11.51
N MET A 126 -11.29 -5.93 -10.67
CA MET A 126 -12.64 -5.58 -10.22
C MET A 126 -12.67 -4.44 -9.18
N GLU A 127 -11.55 -4.16 -8.51
CA GLU A 127 -11.49 -3.20 -7.41
C GLU A 127 -11.35 -1.76 -7.93
N GLY A 128 -12.25 -0.86 -7.49
CA GLY A 128 -12.30 0.52 -8.00
C GLY A 128 -10.98 1.31 -7.82
N ILE A 129 -10.26 1.04 -6.72
CA ILE A 129 -8.94 1.63 -6.45
C ILE A 129 -7.90 1.31 -7.54
N ALA A 130 -7.99 0.13 -8.17
CA ALA A 130 -7.07 -0.23 -9.24
C ALA A 130 -7.28 0.66 -10.47
N ASN A 131 -8.54 0.96 -10.80
CA ASN A 131 -8.86 1.86 -11.91
C ASN A 131 -8.46 3.31 -11.61
N GLU A 132 -8.65 3.78 -10.37
CA GLU A 132 -8.14 5.07 -9.90
C GLU A 132 -6.63 5.19 -10.11
N ALA A 133 -5.88 4.20 -9.61
CA ALA A 133 -4.42 4.12 -9.73
C ALA A 133 -3.95 4.05 -11.17
N CYS A 134 -4.59 3.21 -12.00
CA CYS A 134 -4.18 3.05 -13.39
C CYS A 134 -4.46 4.31 -14.21
N SER A 135 -5.58 5.00 -13.93
CA SER A 135 -5.88 6.30 -14.52
C SER A 135 -4.81 7.35 -14.16
N PHE A 136 -4.43 7.44 -12.89
CA PHE A 136 -3.43 8.38 -12.41
C PHE A 136 -2.02 8.07 -12.94
N ALA A 137 -1.61 6.80 -12.96
CA ALA A 137 -0.32 6.37 -13.48
C ALA A 137 -0.10 6.79 -14.93
N ARG A 138 -1.14 6.67 -15.78
CA ARG A 138 -1.04 7.13 -17.17
C ARG A 138 -0.96 8.65 -17.29
N HIS A 139 -1.72 9.37 -16.46
CA HIS A 139 -1.63 10.83 -16.38
C HIS A 139 -0.21 11.29 -16.02
N CYS A 140 0.42 10.63 -15.05
CA CYS A 140 1.81 10.88 -14.65
C CYS A 140 2.85 10.35 -15.64
N GLY A 141 2.47 9.49 -16.58
CA GLY A 141 3.38 8.90 -17.58
C GLY A 141 4.46 8.03 -16.94
N LEU A 142 4.05 7.07 -16.10
CA LEU A 142 4.94 6.16 -15.36
C LEU A 142 5.36 4.96 -16.24
N GLY A 143 6.29 5.18 -17.18
CA GLY A 143 6.71 4.18 -18.17
C GLY A 143 7.55 3.01 -17.64
N MET A 144 8.09 3.12 -16.43
CA MET A 144 8.85 2.08 -15.73
C MET A 144 7.97 1.06 -14.99
N LEU A 145 6.65 1.29 -14.95
CA LEU A 145 5.71 0.40 -14.31
C LEU A 145 5.22 -0.66 -15.31
N ILE A 146 5.40 -1.94 -14.96
CA ILE A 146 5.00 -3.10 -15.77
C ILE A 146 4.12 -4.02 -14.91
N ALA A 147 2.89 -4.27 -15.34
CA ALA A 147 1.90 -4.99 -14.54
C ALA A 147 1.37 -6.22 -15.27
N PHE A 148 1.70 -7.42 -14.80
CA PHE A 148 1.28 -8.69 -15.37
C PHE A 148 -0.09 -9.11 -14.82
N TYR A 149 -1.09 -9.23 -15.68
CA TYR A 149 -2.41 -9.74 -15.31
C TYR A 149 -2.53 -11.23 -15.62
N ASP A 150 -2.67 -12.02 -14.56
CA ASP A 150 -3.07 -13.42 -14.59
C ASP A 150 -4.57 -13.53 -14.92
N ASP A 151 -4.88 -13.58 -16.22
CA ASP A 151 -6.21 -13.81 -16.76
C ASP A 151 -6.48 -15.32 -16.78
N ASN A 152 -7.02 -15.83 -15.68
CA ASN A 152 -7.32 -17.25 -15.52
C ASN A 152 -8.83 -17.56 -15.51
N GLN A 153 -9.67 -16.51 -15.63
CA GLN A 153 -11.13 -16.56 -15.65
C GLN A 153 -11.78 -17.14 -14.38
N ILE A 154 -11.06 -17.28 -13.28
CA ILE A 154 -11.55 -17.85 -12.03
C ILE A 154 -11.40 -16.85 -10.88
N SER A 155 -12.54 -16.51 -10.26
CA SER A 155 -12.57 -15.82 -8.97
C SER A 155 -12.78 -16.81 -7.82
N LEU A 156 -12.77 -16.33 -6.57
CA LEU A 156 -12.94 -17.17 -5.39
C LEU A 156 -14.26 -17.95 -5.40
N ASP A 157 -15.35 -17.32 -5.82
CA ASP A 157 -16.68 -17.94 -5.79
C ASP A 157 -16.86 -18.93 -6.95
N ARG A 158 -16.50 -18.52 -8.19
CA ARG A 158 -16.64 -19.31 -9.43
C ARG A 158 -15.98 -18.63 -10.63
N ASP A 159 -16.27 -19.17 -11.82
CA ASP A 159 -16.00 -18.55 -13.12
C ASP A 159 -16.38 -17.06 -13.13
N THR A 160 -15.44 -16.23 -13.54
CA THR A 160 -15.56 -14.76 -13.57
C THR A 160 -16.75 -14.26 -14.37
N LYS A 161 -17.24 -15.00 -15.38
CA LYS A 161 -18.35 -14.57 -16.24
C LYS A 161 -19.66 -14.25 -15.49
N ILE A 162 -19.82 -14.71 -14.25
CA ILE A 162 -20.99 -14.36 -13.45
C ILE A 162 -20.94 -12.91 -12.93
N THR A 163 -19.76 -12.33 -12.75
CA THR A 163 -19.55 -11.02 -12.10
C THR A 163 -18.61 -10.07 -12.85
N PHE A 164 -17.87 -10.55 -13.83
CA PHE A 164 -16.82 -9.81 -14.53
C PHE A 164 -16.73 -10.25 -15.99
N ILE A 165 -17.22 -9.38 -16.89
CA ILE A 165 -17.30 -9.63 -18.33
C ILE A 165 -16.77 -8.45 -19.16
N GLU A 166 -16.16 -7.47 -18.51
CA GLU A 166 -15.57 -6.34 -19.21
C GLU A 166 -14.37 -6.78 -20.05
N ASN A 167 -14.04 -5.97 -21.05
CA ASN A 167 -12.84 -6.17 -21.83
C ASN A 167 -11.69 -5.38 -21.20
N VAL A 168 -10.91 -6.04 -20.35
CA VAL A 168 -9.79 -5.42 -19.62
C VAL A 168 -8.76 -4.79 -20.57
N ASP A 169 -8.48 -5.41 -21.72
CA ASP A 169 -7.59 -4.84 -22.73
C ASP A 169 -8.09 -3.48 -23.22
N GLU A 170 -9.37 -3.39 -23.58
CA GLU A 170 -10.00 -2.12 -24.00
C GLU A 170 -10.12 -1.11 -22.84
N CYS A 171 -10.37 -1.55 -21.61
CA CYS A 171 -10.33 -0.69 -20.43
C CYS A 171 -8.96 -0.01 -20.28
N PHE A 172 -7.87 -0.78 -20.32
CA PHE A 172 -6.51 -0.25 -20.18
C PHE A 172 -6.08 0.61 -21.38
N LYS A 173 -6.46 0.23 -22.60
CA LYS A 173 -6.30 1.08 -23.80
C LYS A 173 -7.04 2.41 -23.63
N GLY A 174 -8.27 2.38 -23.10
CA GLY A 174 -9.08 3.56 -22.80
C GLY A 174 -8.44 4.47 -21.75
N LEU A 175 -7.75 3.89 -20.76
CA LEU A 175 -6.93 4.64 -19.81
C LEU A 175 -5.65 5.20 -20.45
N GLY A 176 -5.23 4.68 -21.61
CA GLY A 176 -4.06 5.11 -22.38
C GLY A 176 -2.79 4.28 -22.13
N TRP A 177 -2.91 3.09 -21.55
CA TRP A 177 -1.80 2.19 -21.27
C TRP A 177 -1.27 1.51 -22.52
N HIS A 178 0.02 1.15 -22.49
CA HIS A 178 0.57 0.20 -23.47
C HIS A 178 0.16 -1.22 -23.06
N VAL A 179 -0.62 -1.89 -23.90
CA VAL A 179 -1.16 -3.22 -23.62
C VAL A 179 -0.57 -4.24 -24.59
N ILE A 180 -0.05 -5.33 -24.04
CA ILE A 180 0.46 -6.48 -24.79
C ILE A 180 -0.33 -7.71 -24.36
N TRP A 181 -1.12 -8.25 -25.28
CA TRP A 181 -1.81 -9.53 -25.07
C TRP A 181 -1.02 -10.67 -25.68
N SER A 182 -0.59 -11.63 -24.86
CA SER A 182 -0.03 -12.89 -25.36
C SER A 182 -0.06 -13.97 -24.28
N ARG A 183 0.09 -15.24 -24.66
CA ARG A 183 0.24 -16.34 -23.68
C ARG A 183 1.46 -16.18 -22.75
N MET A 184 2.36 -15.25 -23.05
CA MET A 184 3.53 -14.85 -22.25
C MET A 184 3.67 -13.31 -22.18
N GLY A 185 2.56 -12.58 -22.35
CA GLY A 185 2.54 -11.11 -22.50
C GLY A 185 2.41 -10.39 -21.17
N ILE A 186 1.84 -9.19 -21.19
CA ILE A 186 1.51 -8.43 -19.98
C ILE A 186 0.11 -8.85 -19.49
N LEU A 187 -0.84 -9.03 -20.42
CA LEU A 187 -2.05 -9.82 -20.19
C LEU A 187 -1.72 -11.29 -20.49
N VAL A 188 -1.68 -12.13 -19.46
CA VAL A 188 -1.26 -13.53 -19.56
C VAL A 188 -2.44 -14.44 -19.29
N THR A 189 -2.97 -15.07 -20.33
CA THR A 189 -3.98 -16.12 -20.15
C THR A 189 -3.32 -17.34 -19.50
N THR A 190 -3.76 -17.72 -18.31
CA THR A 190 -3.26 -18.91 -17.60
C THR A 190 -4.37 -19.92 -17.27
N THR A 191 -3.96 -21.05 -16.72
CA THR A 191 -4.88 -22.00 -16.09
C THR A 191 -4.59 -22.04 -14.60
N VAL A 192 -5.54 -21.59 -13.79
CA VAL A 192 -5.43 -21.69 -12.33
C VAL A 192 -5.28 -23.16 -11.94
N GLY A 193 -4.38 -23.44 -10.99
CA GLY A 193 -4.10 -24.82 -10.57
C GLY A 193 -3.45 -25.71 -11.64
N TYR A 194 -2.87 -25.16 -12.72
CA TYR A 194 -2.24 -25.93 -13.79
C TYR A 194 -1.37 -27.08 -13.27
N GLY A 195 -1.59 -28.27 -13.82
CA GLY A 195 -0.94 -29.51 -13.41
C GLY A 195 -1.82 -30.40 -12.52
N SER A 196 -2.78 -29.84 -11.78
CA SER A 196 -3.75 -30.62 -11.02
C SER A 196 -4.77 -31.28 -11.97
N PRO A 197 -4.81 -32.62 -12.08
CA PRO A 197 -5.69 -33.27 -13.05
C PRO A 197 -7.18 -33.08 -12.74
N ASN A 198 -7.56 -32.91 -11.46
CA ASN A 198 -8.96 -32.86 -11.07
C ASN A 198 -9.44 -31.48 -10.58
N LYS A 199 -8.52 -30.56 -10.24
CA LYS A 199 -8.87 -29.23 -9.73
C LYS A 199 -8.38 -28.06 -10.58
N ALA A 200 -7.56 -28.28 -11.61
CA ALA A 200 -7.19 -27.20 -12.52
C ALA A 200 -8.43 -26.57 -13.19
N ASN A 201 -8.34 -25.28 -13.50
CA ASN A 201 -9.43 -24.50 -14.11
C ASN A 201 -10.74 -24.49 -13.30
N SER A 202 -10.65 -24.52 -11.97
CA SER A 202 -11.79 -24.53 -11.06
C SER A 202 -11.51 -23.67 -9.82
N TYR A 203 -12.54 -23.01 -9.28
CA TYR A 203 -12.45 -22.23 -8.04
C TYR A 203 -12.00 -23.06 -6.83
N ASN A 204 -12.17 -24.39 -6.88
CA ASN A 204 -11.75 -25.30 -5.83
C ASN A 204 -10.23 -25.29 -5.55
N VAL A 205 -9.41 -24.83 -6.50
CA VAL A 205 -7.94 -24.74 -6.35
C VAL A 205 -7.46 -23.39 -5.81
N HIS A 206 -8.36 -22.42 -5.64
CA HIS A 206 -7.99 -21.04 -5.28
C HIS A 206 -7.58 -20.90 -3.81
N GLY A 207 -8.49 -21.22 -2.88
CA GLY A 207 -8.35 -20.88 -1.47
C GLY A 207 -8.19 -22.06 -0.51
N SER A 208 -7.93 -23.27 -1.03
CA SER A 208 -7.84 -24.48 -0.21
C SER A 208 -6.69 -25.38 -0.61
N ALA A 209 -6.20 -26.18 0.33
CA ALA A 209 -5.20 -27.19 0.04
C ALA A 209 -5.73 -28.19 -1.01
N LEU A 210 -4.85 -28.64 -1.92
CA LEU A 210 -5.20 -29.65 -2.92
C LEU A 210 -5.69 -30.96 -2.25
N GLY A 211 -5.09 -31.33 -1.12
CA GLY A 211 -5.28 -32.64 -0.48
C GLY A 211 -4.26 -33.66 -0.97
N ALA A 212 -3.85 -34.60 -0.11
CA ALA A 212 -2.71 -35.49 -0.36
C ALA A 212 -2.82 -36.26 -1.69
N MET A 213 -3.96 -36.87 -1.97
CA MET A 213 -4.18 -37.61 -3.23
C MET A 213 -4.04 -36.72 -4.47
N GLU A 214 -4.55 -35.49 -4.41
CA GLU A 214 -4.47 -34.57 -5.53
C GLU A 214 -3.07 -33.99 -5.70
N VAL A 215 -2.31 -33.80 -4.60
CA VAL A 215 -0.89 -33.45 -4.65
C VAL A 215 -0.11 -34.55 -5.37
N ASP A 216 -0.29 -35.82 -4.99
CA ASP A 216 0.38 -36.95 -5.62
C ASP A 216 0.03 -37.06 -7.11
N ALA A 217 -1.25 -36.89 -7.45
CA ALA A 217 -1.72 -36.91 -8.83
C ALA A 217 -1.13 -35.75 -9.65
N THR A 218 -1.06 -34.55 -9.07
CA THR A 218 -0.43 -33.37 -9.67
C THR A 218 1.05 -33.61 -9.95
N ARG A 219 1.80 -34.16 -8.99
CA ARG A 219 3.23 -34.48 -9.15
C ARG A 219 3.45 -35.50 -10.26
N LYS A 220 2.64 -36.57 -10.32
CA LYS A 220 2.69 -37.57 -11.39
C LYS A 220 2.39 -36.95 -12.76
N ASN A 221 1.36 -36.11 -12.85
CA ASN A 221 0.98 -35.43 -14.09
C ASN A 221 2.09 -34.49 -14.60
N LEU A 222 2.80 -33.82 -13.69
CA LEU A 222 3.96 -32.97 -14.01
C LEU A 222 5.28 -33.74 -14.15
N THR A 223 5.26 -35.07 -14.04
CA THR A 223 6.46 -35.93 -14.06
C THR A 223 7.52 -35.48 -13.04
N TRP A 224 7.08 -35.13 -11.83
CA TRP A 224 7.92 -34.62 -10.75
C TRP A 224 8.19 -35.71 -9.70
N PRO A 225 9.35 -36.41 -9.76
CA PRO A 225 9.60 -37.63 -8.99
C PRO A 225 10.12 -37.37 -7.57
N HIS A 226 10.41 -36.11 -7.25
CA HIS A 226 11.08 -35.77 -5.99
C HIS A 226 10.13 -35.87 -4.79
N GLU A 227 10.66 -35.69 -3.58
CA GLU A 227 9.87 -35.63 -2.34
C GLU A 227 9.33 -34.20 -2.08
N PRO A 228 8.38 -34.00 -1.14
CA PRO A 228 7.93 -32.67 -0.72
C PRO A 228 9.11 -31.77 -0.29
N PHE A 229 9.02 -30.48 -0.61
CA PHE A 229 10.05 -29.46 -0.33
C PHE A 229 11.44 -29.73 -0.94
N HIS A 230 11.56 -30.68 -1.86
CA HIS A 230 12.82 -30.94 -2.56
C HIS A 230 13.09 -29.91 -3.67
N VAL A 231 14.25 -29.28 -3.62
CA VAL A 231 14.80 -28.46 -4.72
C VAL A 231 15.94 -29.23 -5.38
N PRO A 232 15.82 -29.63 -6.66
CA PRO A 232 16.88 -30.33 -7.39
C PRO A 232 18.20 -29.55 -7.43
N GLU A 233 19.32 -30.26 -7.42
CA GLU A 233 20.65 -29.64 -7.30
C GLU A 233 21.03 -28.78 -8.51
N ASP A 234 20.58 -29.17 -9.71
CA ASP A 234 20.73 -28.37 -10.92
C ASP A 234 19.92 -27.07 -10.87
N VAL A 235 18.70 -27.09 -10.29
CA VAL A 235 17.92 -25.88 -10.02
C VAL A 235 18.63 -24.99 -9.00
N LYS A 236 19.12 -25.54 -7.88
CA LYS A 236 19.90 -24.77 -6.89
C LYS A 236 21.12 -24.11 -7.53
N ARG A 237 21.89 -24.88 -8.30
CA ARG A 237 23.06 -24.37 -9.01
C ARG A 237 22.70 -23.27 -10.00
N HIS A 238 21.64 -23.45 -10.78
CA HIS A 238 21.14 -22.43 -11.71
C HIS A 238 20.87 -21.12 -10.97
N TRP A 239 20.02 -21.14 -9.95
CA TRP A 239 19.62 -19.93 -9.23
C TRP A 239 20.73 -19.31 -8.37
N SER A 240 21.71 -20.10 -7.90
CA SER A 240 22.82 -19.60 -7.08
C SER A 240 23.63 -18.47 -7.75
N ARG A 241 23.59 -18.38 -9.09
CA ARG A 241 24.26 -17.31 -9.84
C ARG A 241 23.75 -15.90 -9.47
N HIS A 242 22.50 -15.78 -9.01
CA HIS A 242 21.89 -14.49 -8.65
C HIS A 242 22.59 -13.79 -7.50
N VAL A 243 23.21 -14.53 -6.57
CA VAL A 243 24.02 -13.95 -5.50
C VAL A 243 25.22 -13.18 -6.06
N GLN A 244 25.93 -13.78 -7.01
CA GLN A 244 27.11 -13.15 -7.63
C GLN A 244 26.70 -12.04 -8.61
N GLN A 245 25.64 -12.26 -9.39
CA GLN A 245 25.13 -11.28 -10.35
C GLN A 245 24.58 -10.04 -9.64
N GLY A 246 23.76 -10.22 -8.61
CA GLY A 246 23.23 -9.13 -7.80
C GLY A 246 24.31 -8.29 -7.14
N ALA A 247 25.33 -8.92 -6.55
CA ALA A 247 26.48 -8.22 -5.99
C ALA A 247 27.27 -7.42 -7.04
N ALA A 248 27.34 -7.89 -8.30
CA ALA A 248 28.00 -7.17 -9.39
C ALA A 248 27.17 -6.00 -9.95
N LEU A 249 25.84 -6.02 -9.77
CA LEU A 249 24.93 -4.94 -10.15
C LEU A 249 24.96 -3.78 -9.16
N GLU A 250 25.17 -4.06 -7.87
CA GLU A 250 25.26 -3.05 -6.81
C GLU A 250 26.59 -2.28 -6.88
N LYS A 251 26.68 -1.34 -7.82
CA LYS A 251 27.82 -0.43 -7.95
C LYS A 251 27.52 0.87 -7.21
N TYR A 252 28.37 1.23 -6.25
CA TYR A 252 28.33 2.54 -5.62
C TYR A 252 28.71 3.62 -6.64
N LYS A 253 27.80 4.58 -6.84
CA LYS A 253 28.07 5.83 -7.56
C LYS A 253 28.17 6.94 -6.52
N ASP A 254 28.95 7.98 -6.81
CA ASP A 254 28.94 9.18 -5.96
C ASP A 254 27.56 9.84 -6.06
N GLU A 255 26.87 9.89 -4.93
CA GLU A 255 25.52 10.43 -4.80
C GLU A 255 25.54 11.83 -4.19
N ALA A 256 24.55 12.65 -4.56
CA ALA A 256 24.36 13.94 -3.92
C ALA A 256 24.07 13.78 -2.42
N THR A 257 24.61 14.65 -1.57
CA THR A 257 24.37 14.64 -0.12
C THR A 257 22.88 14.57 0.23
N GLU A 258 22.04 15.27 -0.54
CA GLU A 258 20.60 15.28 -0.36
C GLU A 258 19.95 13.92 -0.64
N LEU A 259 20.37 13.23 -1.71
CA LEU A 259 19.88 11.88 -2.02
C LEU A 259 20.30 10.88 -0.94
N LYS A 260 21.51 11.02 -0.41
CA LYS A 260 21.98 10.17 0.69
C LYS A 260 21.06 10.27 1.91
N LEU A 261 20.61 11.48 2.27
CA LEU A 261 19.64 11.66 3.37
C LEU A 261 18.32 10.94 3.08
N ILE A 262 17.84 11.00 1.83
CA ILE A 262 16.62 10.30 1.40
C ILE A 262 16.76 8.78 1.55
N ILE A 263 17.89 8.24 1.13
CA ILE A 263 18.19 6.80 1.19
C ILE A 263 18.36 6.33 2.64
N THR A 264 19.06 7.10 3.48
CA THR A 264 19.37 6.67 4.86
C THR A 264 18.24 6.94 5.85
N GLY A 265 17.32 7.87 5.56
CA GLY A 265 16.32 8.31 6.53
C GLY A 265 16.83 9.34 7.53
N GLU A 266 18.07 9.84 7.36
CA GLU A 266 18.64 10.84 8.25
C GLU A 266 17.99 12.21 8.00
N LEU A 267 17.32 12.75 9.02
CA LEU A 267 16.75 14.08 8.94
C LEU A 267 17.84 15.16 9.08
N PRO A 268 17.77 16.25 8.30
CA PRO A 268 18.69 17.38 8.45
C PRO A 268 18.72 17.95 9.87
N ALA A 269 19.91 18.29 10.36
CA ALA A 269 20.06 18.84 11.70
C ALA A 269 19.21 20.09 11.91
N ARG A 270 18.52 20.18 13.06
CA ARG A 270 17.67 21.31 13.47
C ARG A 270 16.43 21.55 12.58
N TRP A 271 15.97 20.56 11.82
CA TRP A 271 14.73 20.65 11.03
C TRP A 271 13.52 21.08 11.88
N ASP A 272 13.48 20.68 13.15
CA ASP A 272 12.44 20.94 14.14
C ASP A 272 12.27 22.43 14.47
N LYS A 273 13.34 23.22 14.33
CA LYS A 273 13.30 24.68 14.57
C LYS A 273 12.47 25.44 13.53
N HIS A 274 12.11 24.78 12.43
CA HIS A 274 11.26 25.34 11.39
C HIS A 274 9.76 25.08 11.65
N PHE A 275 9.41 24.43 12.75
CA PHE A 275 8.03 24.29 13.17
C PHE A 275 7.45 25.63 13.63
N HIS A 276 6.28 25.98 13.11
CA HIS A 276 5.52 27.14 13.57
C HIS A 276 4.40 26.69 14.52
N PRO A 277 4.49 26.98 15.84
CA PRO A 277 3.35 26.82 16.73
C PRO A 277 2.33 27.92 16.39
N ALA A 278 1.14 27.58 15.89
CA ALA A 278 0.14 28.59 15.51
C ALA A 278 -0.89 28.88 16.60
N ASN A 279 -1.45 30.10 16.53
CA ASN A 279 -2.58 30.59 17.32
C ASN A 279 -3.97 30.25 16.71
N ALA A 280 -4.05 29.69 15.50
CA ALA A 280 -5.31 29.17 14.92
C ALA A 280 -5.03 27.95 14.02
N THR A 281 -5.64 26.80 14.32
CA THR A 281 -5.36 25.50 13.68
C THR A 281 -5.63 25.49 12.17
N ARG A 282 -6.59 26.29 11.69
CA ARG A 282 -6.95 26.37 10.26
C ARG A 282 -5.84 26.84 9.31
N ASN A 283 -4.83 27.55 9.80
CA ASN A 283 -3.72 28.06 8.97
C ASN A 283 -2.49 27.13 9.00
N LEU A 284 -2.43 26.20 9.96
CA LEU A 284 -1.33 25.24 10.12
C LEU A 284 -1.11 24.33 8.91
N PRO A 285 -2.17 23.82 8.23
CA PRO A 285 -2.04 23.02 7.01
C PRO A 285 -1.28 23.72 5.89
N GLN A 286 -1.22 25.06 5.89
CA GLN A 286 -0.42 25.81 4.92
C GLN A 286 0.97 26.18 5.43
N GLN A 287 1.05 26.67 6.67
CA GLN A 287 2.28 27.25 7.20
C GLN A 287 3.37 26.20 7.43
N ASN A 288 3.03 25.10 8.09
CA ASN A 288 4.02 24.09 8.45
C ASN A 288 4.56 23.33 7.23
N PRO A 289 3.74 22.82 6.29
CA PRO A 289 4.26 22.22 5.06
C PRO A 289 5.20 23.15 4.28
N ASN A 290 4.87 24.45 4.19
CA ASN A 290 5.72 25.44 3.52
C ASN A 290 7.02 25.80 4.28
N ALA A 291 7.07 25.54 5.58
CA ALA A 291 8.29 25.67 6.38
C ALA A 291 9.16 24.40 6.28
N PHE A 292 8.55 23.23 6.41
CA PHE A 292 9.22 21.94 6.34
C PHE A 292 9.83 21.65 4.98
N VAL A 293 9.14 21.97 3.88
CA VAL A 293 9.63 21.72 2.51
C VAL A 293 10.96 22.41 2.19
N LYS A 294 11.34 23.46 2.95
CA LYS A 294 12.64 24.17 2.83
C LYS A 294 13.81 23.39 3.42
N VAL A 295 13.54 22.50 4.37
CA VAL A 295 14.58 21.83 5.16
C VAL A 295 14.49 20.32 5.14
N LEU A 296 13.36 19.74 4.73
CA LEU A 296 13.17 18.31 4.55
C LEU A 296 13.18 17.99 3.06
N PRO A 297 14.27 17.43 2.51
CA PRO A 297 14.43 17.25 1.06
C PRO A 297 13.44 16.24 0.48
N GLY A 298 13.04 15.23 1.26
CA GLY A 298 12.08 14.22 0.85
C GLY A 298 10.62 14.54 1.18
N PHE A 299 10.29 15.77 1.65
CA PHE A 299 8.91 16.14 1.94
C PHE A 299 8.11 16.45 0.67
N LEU A 300 7.09 15.71 0.32
CA LEU A 300 6.29 15.95 -0.88
C LEU A 300 4.84 15.54 -0.63
N GLY A 301 3.93 15.90 -1.51
CA GLY A 301 2.54 15.48 -1.32
C GLY A 301 1.55 16.37 -2.02
N GLY A 302 0.29 16.22 -1.63
CA GLY A 302 -0.77 16.93 -2.30
C GLY A 302 -2.15 16.68 -1.71
N SER A 303 -3.16 16.88 -2.55
CA SER A 303 -4.56 16.79 -2.16
C SER A 303 -5.39 16.07 -3.22
N ALA A 304 -6.44 15.40 -2.76
CA ALA A 304 -7.51 14.88 -3.63
C ALA A 304 -8.35 16.05 -4.18
N ASP A 305 -7.86 16.76 -5.20
CA ASP A 305 -8.50 17.93 -5.85
C ASP A 305 -8.80 19.16 -4.95
N LEU A 306 -8.65 19.03 -3.64
CA LEU A 306 -9.04 20.03 -2.64
C LEU A 306 -7.89 20.92 -2.17
N ALA A 307 -6.82 21.09 -2.95
CA ALA A 307 -5.58 21.74 -2.48
C ALA A 307 -5.79 23.19 -1.99
N SER A 308 -6.71 23.94 -2.64
CA SER A 308 -7.08 25.30 -2.22
C SER A 308 -7.92 25.32 -0.94
N SER A 309 -8.74 24.30 -0.72
CA SER A 309 -9.61 24.20 0.46
C SER A 309 -8.85 23.64 1.67
N ASN A 310 -7.99 22.67 1.44
CA ASN A 310 -7.11 22.07 2.44
C ASN A 310 -5.89 22.95 2.76
N MET A 311 -5.63 23.96 1.91
CA MET A 311 -4.52 24.90 2.03
C MET A 311 -3.14 24.25 1.96
N THR A 312 -2.97 23.21 1.14
CA THR A 312 -1.79 22.33 1.17
C THR A 312 -0.78 22.55 0.05
N LEU A 313 -0.91 23.59 -0.76
CA LEU A 313 0.09 23.89 -1.80
C LEU A 313 1.44 24.33 -1.18
N LEU A 314 2.52 23.69 -1.64
CA LEU A 314 3.90 24.06 -1.40
C LEU A 314 4.27 25.21 -2.34
N LYS A 315 4.25 26.44 -1.84
CA LYS A 315 4.36 27.68 -2.62
C LYS A 315 5.67 27.83 -3.40
N MET A 316 6.72 27.12 -2.99
CA MET A 316 8.05 27.22 -3.61
C MET A 316 8.23 26.24 -4.78
N TYR A 317 7.28 25.32 -4.98
CA TYR A 317 7.38 24.25 -5.96
C TYR A 317 6.19 24.31 -6.91
N GLY A 318 6.40 23.89 -8.15
CA GLY A 318 5.38 23.61 -9.14
C GLY A 318 4.63 22.31 -8.86
N ASN A 319 3.95 21.79 -9.89
CA ASN A 319 3.19 20.55 -9.82
C ASN A 319 4.01 19.39 -10.38
N PHE A 320 4.04 18.26 -9.68
CA PHE A 320 4.47 17.00 -10.26
C PHE A 320 3.56 16.69 -11.45
N GLN A 321 4.14 16.59 -12.63
CA GLN A 321 3.47 16.23 -13.88
C GLN A 321 4.40 15.34 -14.70
N LYS A 322 3.90 14.77 -15.80
CA LYS A 322 4.71 13.96 -16.71
C LYS A 322 5.99 14.69 -17.15
N ASP A 323 5.88 15.98 -17.42
CA ASP A 323 6.95 16.82 -17.99
C ASP A 323 7.71 17.65 -16.94
N THR A 324 7.23 17.69 -15.69
CA THR A 324 7.89 18.33 -14.54
C THR A 324 7.91 17.40 -13.31
N PRO A 325 8.47 16.17 -13.41
CA PRO A 325 8.47 15.17 -12.33
C PRO A 325 9.31 15.55 -11.11
N GLU A 326 10.23 16.51 -11.21
CA GLU A 326 11.06 17.01 -10.12
C GLU A 326 10.25 17.81 -9.07
N GLU A 327 9.05 18.25 -9.43
CA GLU A 327 8.22 19.09 -8.59
C GLU A 327 7.53 18.32 -7.45
N ARG A 328 7.11 19.04 -6.40
CA ARG A 328 6.72 18.43 -5.10
C ARG A 328 5.23 18.55 -4.75
N ASN A 329 4.43 19.28 -5.53
CA ASN A 329 2.96 19.28 -5.39
C ASN A 329 2.34 18.21 -6.29
N ILE A 330 1.80 17.15 -5.69
CA ILE A 330 1.12 16.08 -6.43
C ILE A 330 -0.36 16.42 -6.57
N ARG A 331 -0.89 16.32 -7.79
CA ARG A 331 -2.30 16.63 -8.10
C ARG A 331 -3.04 15.34 -8.37
N PHE A 332 -3.61 14.76 -7.33
CA PHE A 332 -4.15 13.41 -7.39
C PHE A 332 -5.54 13.29 -8.03
N GLY A 333 -6.30 14.39 -8.15
CA GLY A 333 -7.72 14.33 -8.53
C GLY A 333 -8.60 13.72 -7.42
N VAL A 334 -9.86 13.42 -7.73
CA VAL A 334 -10.84 12.88 -6.75
C VAL A 334 -10.68 11.35 -6.67
N ARG A 335 -9.70 10.89 -5.89
CA ARG A 335 -9.23 9.49 -5.81
C ARG A 335 -8.77 9.09 -4.40
N GLU A 336 -9.55 9.42 -3.37
CA GLU A 336 -9.10 9.35 -1.97
C GLU A 336 -8.51 7.99 -1.58
N HIS A 337 -9.11 6.88 -2.03
CA HIS A 337 -8.67 5.53 -1.68
C HIS A 337 -7.27 5.23 -2.24
N GLU A 338 -7.07 5.47 -3.54
CA GLU A 338 -5.80 5.29 -4.22
C GLU A 338 -4.68 6.12 -3.59
N ILE A 339 -4.95 7.38 -3.30
CA ILE A 339 -3.93 8.31 -2.82
C ILE A 339 -3.36 7.86 -1.47
N GLY A 340 -4.20 7.32 -0.59
CA GLY A 340 -3.74 6.75 0.67
C GLY A 340 -2.69 5.65 0.47
N VAL A 341 -2.90 4.81 -0.54
CA VAL A 341 -2.01 3.69 -0.87
C VAL A 341 -0.75 4.17 -1.60
N ILE A 342 -0.87 5.14 -2.51
CA ILE A 342 0.28 5.78 -3.15
C ILE A 342 1.20 6.41 -2.11
N CYS A 343 0.65 7.14 -1.15
CA CYS A 343 1.44 7.74 -0.08
C CYS A 343 2.13 6.67 0.77
N ASN A 344 1.48 5.56 1.10
CA ASN A 344 2.14 4.44 1.78
C ASN A 344 3.35 3.96 0.98
N SER A 345 3.18 3.76 -0.31
CA SER A 345 4.24 3.25 -1.17
C SER A 345 5.41 4.19 -1.38
N ILE A 346 5.17 5.50 -1.41
CA ILE A 346 6.26 6.48 -1.38
C ILE A 346 7.15 6.26 -0.15
N THR A 347 6.59 5.91 1.01
CA THR A 347 7.40 5.61 2.22
C THR A 347 8.14 4.27 2.15
N TYR A 348 7.65 3.32 1.35
CA TYR A 348 8.30 2.03 1.15
C TYR A 348 9.44 2.10 0.13
N HIS A 349 9.41 3.09 -0.76
CA HIS A 349 10.49 3.35 -1.70
C HIS A 349 11.77 3.75 -0.97
N SER A 350 11.71 4.78 -0.12
CA SER A 350 12.85 5.28 0.64
C SER A 350 12.44 5.84 2.01
N PRO A 351 13.24 5.62 3.07
CA PRO A 351 12.88 6.04 4.43
C PRO A 351 12.60 7.53 4.61
N ASP A 352 13.34 8.43 3.94
CA ASP A 352 13.11 9.89 4.06
C ASP A 352 12.20 10.51 3.00
N LEU A 353 11.54 9.72 2.17
CA LEU A 353 10.39 10.25 1.45
C LEU A 353 9.23 10.39 2.46
N ILE A 354 8.83 11.64 2.71
CA ILE A 354 7.80 12.01 3.69
C ILE A 354 6.58 12.53 2.91
N PRO A 355 5.71 11.63 2.45
CA PRO A 355 4.50 12.01 1.74
C PRO A 355 3.47 12.58 2.71
N TYR A 356 2.82 13.66 2.32
CA TYR A 356 1.55 14.07 2.90
C TYR A 356 0.40 13.94 1.90
N TYR A 357 -0.77 13.69 2.46
CA TYR A 357 -2.03 13.66 1.73
C TYR A 357 -3.06 14.54 2.41
N ALA A 358 -3.94 15.15 1.63
CA ALA A 358 -5.02 15.98 2.14
C ALA A 358 -6.37 15.76 1.45
N THR A 359 -7.42 15.73 2.26
CA THR A 359 -8.83 15.77 1.86
C THR A 359 -9.69 16.33 3.00
N PHE A 360 -11.00 16.40 2.82
CA PHE A 360 -11.93 16.67 3.92
C PHE A 360 -12.06 15.47 4.84
N PHE A 361 -12.20 15.71 6.13
CA PHE A 361 -12.22 14.64 7.13
C PHE A 361 -13.32 13.61 6.88
N VAL A 362 -14.50 14.05 6.41
CA VAL A 362 -15.59 13.12 6.05
C VAL A 362 -15.20 12.12 4.95
N PHE A 363 -14.27 12.48 4.06
CA PHE A 363 -13.82 11.59 2.99
C PHE A 363 -12.72 10.62 3.43
N THR A 364 -12.30 10.62 4.70
CA THR A 364 -11.41 9.55 5.21
C THR A 364 -12.05 8.17 5.09
N ASP A 365 -13.39 8.11 5.06
CA ASP A 365 -14.13 6.86 4.90
C ASP A 365 -13.80 6.16 3.57
N TYR A 366 -13.52 6.92 2.50
CA TYR A 366 -13.11 6.36 1.21
C TYR A 366 -11.77 5.64 1.27
N MET A 367 -10.90 5.99 2.22
CA MET A 367 -9.51 5.51 2.26
C MET A 367 -9.13 4.83 3.58
N ILE A 368 -10.11 4.51 4.42
CA ILE A 368 -9.87 3.97 5.76
C ILE A 368 -9.06 2.67 5.72
N ALA A 369 -9.25 1.87 4.66
CA ALA A 369 -8.46 0.68 4.41
C ALA A 369 -6.98 1.04 4.18
N ALA A 370 -6.68 2.06 3.37
CA ALA A 370 -5.31 2.54 3.17
C ALA A 370 -4.70 3.09 4.46
N ILE A 371 -5.44 3.87 5.26
CA ILE A 371 -4.98 4.37 6.57
C ILE A 371 -4.64 3.21 7.51
N ARG A 372 -5.52 2.20 7.59
CA ARG A 372 -5.27 0.96 8.35
C ARG A 372 -3.98 0.29 7.91
N MET A 373 -3.74 0.21 6.59
CA MET A 373 -2.53 -0.40 6.06
C MET A 373 -1.27 0.42 6.37
N SER A 374 -1.37 1.74 6.37
CA SER A 374 -0.31 2.65 6.82
C SER A 374 0.12 2.33 8.25
N ALA A 375 -0.86 2.21 9.15
CA ALA A 375 -0.60 1.89 10.54
C ALA A 375 0.01 0.49 10.71
N LEU A 376 -0.53 -0.52 10.02
CA LEU A 376 -0.06 -1.91 10.11
C LEU A 376 1.38 -2.08 9.58
N SER A 377 1.71 -1.38 8.50
CA SER A 377 3.02 -1.43 7.84
C SER A 377 4.04 -0.46 8.43
N GLN A 378 3.62 0.38 9.39
CA GLN A 378 4.42 1.46 9.97
C GLN A 378 4.89 2.49 8.92
N ALA A 379 4.04 2.80 7.94
CA ALA A 379 4.29 3.82 6.93
C ALA A 379 4.19 5.22 7.54
N ARG A 380 5.22 6.05 7.33
CA ARG A 380 5.30 7.42 7.83
C ARG A 380 4.56 8.40 6.89
N VAL A 381 3.26 8.22 6.74
CA VAL A 381 2.39 9.12 5.96
C VAL A 381 1.77 10.20 6.84
N ILE A 382 1.74 11.43 6.35
CA ILE A 382 1.08 12.55 7.03
C ILE A 382 -0.30 12.80 6.42
N TYR A 383 -1.35 12.59 7.21
CA TYR A 383 -2.75 12.79 6.81
C TYR A 383 -3.26 14.17 7.27
N ILE A 384 -3.45 15.09 6.34
CA ILE A 384 -3.98 16.44 6.58
C ILE A 384 -5.48 16.45 6.28
N MET A 385 -6.29 16.23 7.31
CA MET A 385 -7.74 16.19 7.20
C MET A 385 -8.36 17.48 7.68
N THR A 386 -8.96 18.26 6.78
CA THR A 386 -9.58 19.55 7.10
C THR A 386 -11.10 19.44 7.13
N HIS A 387 -11.81 20.52 7.46
CA HIS A 387 -13.28 20.52 7.56
C HIS A 387 -13.77 19.40 8.48
N ASP A 388 -13.17 19.34 9.67
CA ASP A 388 -13.32 18.26 10.64
C ASP A 388 -14.69 18.27 11.35
N SER A 389 -15.42 19.38 11.30
CA SER A 389 -16.71 19.51 11.96
C SER A 389 -17.63 20.57 11.35
N ILE A 390 -18.89 20.56 11.80
CA ILE A 390 -19.92 21.56 11.49
C ILE A 390 -19.72 22.81 12.38
N GLU A 391 -18.84 23.74 11.97
CA GLU A 391 -18.49 24.94 12.76
C GLU A 391 -19.72 25.80 13.16
N SER A 392 -20.78 25.80 12.36
CA SER A 392 -22.03 26.54 12.65
C SER A 392 -22.89 25.93 13.75
N VAL A 393 -22.70 24.63 14.06
CA VAL A 393 -23.48 23.88 15.06
C VAL A 393 -22.61 23.52 16.26
N LEU A 394 -21.32 23.28 16.03
CA LEU A 394 -20.31 22.98 17.03
C LEU A 394 -19.13 23.94 16.88
N PRO A 395 -19.28 25.22 17.29
CA PRO A 395 -18.22 26.20 17.14
C PRO A 395 -16.94 25.71 17.81
N SER A 396 -15.82 25.76 17.11
CA SER A 396 -14.50 25.38 17.62
C SER A 396 -14.09 26.22 18.84
N SER A 397 -14.64 27.43 18.99
CA SER A 397 -14.49 28.28 20.17
C SER A 397 -15.16 27.73 21.43
N VAL A 398 -16.11 26.79 21.31
CA VAL A 398 -16.81 26.15 22.42
C VAL A 398 -16.27 24.74 22.60
N SER A 399 -15.22 24.62 23.44
CA SER A 399 -14.59 23.33 23.74
C SER A 399 -15.29 22.53 24.84
N SER A 400 -16.18 23.18 25.61
CA SER A 400 -16.98 22.55 26.67
C SER A 400 -18.21 21.90 26.04
N ARG A 401 -18.11 20.60 25.73
CA ARG A 401 -19.16 19.85 25.01
C ARG A 401 -19.54 18.59 25.78
N LEU A 402 -20.85 18.35 25.91
CA LEU A 402 -21.41 17.16 26.56
C LEU A 402 -22.32 16.43 25.57
N ASN A 403 -22.03 15.16 25.28
CA ASN A 403 -22.95 14.27 24.58
C ASN A 403 -23.76 13.43 25.58
N ILE A 404 -25.02 13.14 25.26
CA ILE A 404 -25.91 12.29 26.05
C ILE A 404 -26.68 11.39 25.10
N GLU A 405 -26.43 10.08 25.16
CA GLU A 405 -27.11 9.10 24.33
C GLU A 405 -27.31 7.80 25.11
N ALA A 406 -28.48 7.15 25.00
CA ALA A 406 -28.75 5.88 25.66
C ALA A 406 -28.16 4.67 24.90
N GLU A 407 -26.92 4.81 24.43
CA GLU A 407 -26.12 3.83 23.70
C GLU A 407 -24.63 3.99 24.06
N SER A 408 -23.72 3.26 23.42
CA SER A 408 -22.28 3.33 23.74
C SER A 408 -21.74 4.75 23.54
N THR A 409 -20.84 5.15 24.43
CA THR A 409 -20.11 6.42 24.28
C THR A 409 -19.05 6.36 23.18
N PHE A 410 -18.79 5.17 22.64
CA PHE A 410 -17.80 4.96 21.59
C PHE A 410 -18.13 5.79 20.33
N GLY A 411 -17.17 6.58 19.87
CA GLY A 411 -17.30 7.45 18.71
C GLY A 411 -17.63 8.91 19.04
N TRP A 412 -18.33 9.20 20.14
CA TRP A 412 -18.73 10.56 20.52
C TRP A 412 -17.56 11.49 20.84
N ASN A 413 -16.40 10.93 21.19
CA ASN A 413 -15.15 11.67 21.35
C ASN A 413 -14.78 12.50 20.11
N LYS A 414 -15.21 12.09 18.90
CA LYS A 414 -15.01 12.85 17.66
C LYS A 414 -15.77 14.17 17.64
N ILE A 415 -16.88 14.25 18.37
CA ILE A 415 -17.81 15.39 18.37
C ILE A 415 -17.57 16.28 19.60
N VAL A 416 -17.41 15.66 20.78
CA VAL A 416 -17.20 16.40 22.03
C VAL A 416 -15.75 16.87 22.22
N GLY A 417 -14.80 16.25 21.54
CA GLY A 417 -13.38 16.61 21.59
C GLY A 417 -12.69 16.24 22.91
N LEU A 418 -11.38 16.52 23.00
CA LEU A 418 -10.53 16.10 24.13
C LEU A 418 -10.94 16.68 25.50
N LYS A 419 -11.60 17.85 25.49
CA LYS A 419 -12.09 18.50 26.72
C LYS A 419 -13.53 18.17 27.03
N GLY A 420 -14.25 17.53 26.10
CA GLY A 420 -15.66 17.20 26.25
C GLY A 420 -15.88 15.88 27.01
N LYS A 421 -17.15 15.59 27.29
CA LYS A 421 -17.58 14.33 27.92
C LYS A 421 -18.73 13.72 27.13
N ALA A 422 -18.86 12.40 27.20
CA ALA A 422 -20.01 11.67 26.68
C ALA A 422 -20.61 10.84 27.83
N ILE A 423 -21.94 10.90 27.97
CA ILE A 423 -22.71 10.07 28.89
C ILE A 423 -23.48 9.06 28.04
N GLY A 424 -23.31 7.78 28.34
CA GLY A 424 -23.98 6.68 27.66
C GLY A 424 -23.82 5.35 28.39
N ILE A 425 -24.08 4.25 27.69
CA ILE A 425 -24.13 2.90 28.24
C ILE A 425 -23.03 2.04 27.60
N ASP A 426 -21.94 1.81 28.34
CA ASP A 426 -20.76 1.06 27.85
C ASP A 426 -20.68 -0.39 28.37
N TRP A 427 -21.81 -0.91 28.85
CA TRP A 427 -21.95 -2.29 29.29
C TRP A 427 -23.33 -2.83 28.92
N PHE A 428 -23.48 -4.16 28.95
CA PHE A 428 -24.75 -4.80 28.60
C PHE A 428 -25.88 -4.43 29.55
N GLY A 429 -27.10 -4.38 29.01
CA GLY A 429 -28.31 -4.01 29.75
C GLY A 429 -28.75 -5.02 30.81
N THR A 430 -29.84 -4.69 31.52
CA THR A 430 -30.47 -5.56 32.52
C THR A 430 -31.99 -5.44 32.47
N SER A 431 -32.70 -6.41 33.06
CA SER A 431 -34.17 -6.48 33.04
C SER A 431 -34.77 -5.74 34.24
N ALA A 432 -35.24 -4.51 34.03
CA ALA A 432 -35.97 -3.72 35.02
C ALA A 432 -36.85 -2.64 34.34
N PRO A 433 -37.78 -1.98 35.06
CA PRO A 433 -38.54 -0.85 34.52
C PRO A 433 -37.63 0.31 34.07
N THR A 434 -37.97 0.96 32.95
CA THR A 434 -37.15 2.02 32.31
C THR A 434 -36.70 3.12 33.27
N GLY A 435 -37.60 3.64 34.12
CA GLY A 435 -37.26 4.69 35.08
C GLY A 435 -36.24 4.26 36.14
N ARG A 436 -36.11 2.96 36.40
CA ARG A 436 -35.05 2.39 37.23
C ARG A 436 -33.77 2.22 36.43
N LEU A 437 -33.85 1.70 35.21
CA LEU A 437 -32.69 1.51 34.32
C LEU A 437 -31.94 2.82 34.05
N TYR A 438 -32.65 3.92 33.77
CA TYR A 438 -31.99 5.20 33.50
C TYR A 438 -31.28 5.78 34.72
N LYS A 439 -31.76 5.47 35.94
CA LYS A 439 -31.05 5.84 37.18
C LYS A 439 -29.78 5.01 37.38
N GLU A 440 -29.86 3.70 37.14
CA GLU A 440 -28.71 2.78 37.27
C GLU A 440 -27.64 3.06 36.20
N PHE A 441 -28.04 3.43 34.99
CA PHE A 441 -27.14 3.79 33.90
C PHE A 441 -26.68 5.26 33.93
N ASN A 442 -26.98 6.01 35.00
CA ASN A 442 -26.60 7.41 35.15
C ASN A 442 -27.12 8.34 34.03
N LEU A 443 -28.21 7.96 33.36
CA LEU A 443 -28.91 8.76 32.35
C LEU A 443 -30.02 9.60 33.02
N THR A 444 -29.63 10.42 34.00
CA THR A 444 -30.56 11.30 34.73
C THR A 444 -30.20 12.78 34.57
N PRO A 445 -31.18 13.70 34.71
CA PRO A 445 -30.92 15.13 34.65
C PRO A 445 -29.83 15.60 35.63
N GLU A 446 -29.76 15.00 36.82
CA GLU A 446 -28.78 15.36 37.85
C GLU A 446 -27.35 15.04 37.44
N VAL A 447 -27.13 13.85 36.84
CA VAL A 447 -25.81 13.44 36.33
C VAL A 447 -25.41 14.31 35.15
N VAL A 448 -26.34 14.56 34.23
CA VAL A 448 -26.10 15.44 33.07
C VAL A 448 -25.68 16.84 33.52
N VAL A 449 -26.38 17.43 34.49
CA VAL A 449 -26.06 18.76 35.03
C VAL A 449 -24.70 18.75 35.75
N ALA A 450 -24.38 17.71 36.51
CA ALA A 450 -23.09 17.59 37.18
C ALA A 450 -21.94 17.53 36.15
N ALA A 451 -22.07 16.68 35.12
CA ALA A 451 -21.07 16.55 34.07
C ALA A 451 -20.91 17.85 33.26
N ALA A 452 -22.01 18.56 32.98
CA ALA A 452 -21.95 19.85 32.31
C ALA A 452 -21.22 20.91 33.15
N LYS A 453 -21.40 20.91 34.48
CA LYS A 453 -20.69 21.84 35.39
C LYS A 453 -19.20 21.58 35.47
N GLU A 454 -18.76 20.34 35.33
CA GLU A 454 -17.33 19.99 35.32
C GLU A 454 -16.62 20.41 34.03
N LEU A 455 -17.38 20.74 32.97
CA LEU A 455 -16.85 21.20 31.69
C LEU A 455 -16.72 22.73 31.61
N CYS A 456 -17.33 23.46 32.53
CA CYS A 456 -17.27 24.92 32.66
C CYS A 456 -16.15 25.31 33.62
#